data_AF-A0A966H1H8-F1
#
_entry.id   AF-A0A966H1H8-F1
#
_cell.length_a   1.000
_cell.length_b   1.000
_cell.length_c   1.000
_cell.angle_alpha   90.00
_cell.angle_beta   90.00
_cell.angle_gamma   90.00
#
_symmetry.space_group_name_H-M   'P 1'
#
loop_
_entity.id
_entity.type
_entity.pdbx_description
1 polymer ?
#
loop_
_entity_poly.entity_id
_entity_poly.type
_entity_poly.pdbx_seq_one_letter_code
_entity_poly.pdbx_strand_id
1 'polypeptide(L)'
;MGLLIGLVTALPATGRSVADTVINDKQAFHSLFSVDRFDANKPYAAQLNPRAVSFVQEYIRKQGKGLEKMKSWGKPYFDLFDNILTTYGLPREMKYLSVIESHLGANLVSWAGAVGPWQLMPYEAKRFGLRVGAVDDRTDYYKSTHAAARLMKELYAEFNDWLLVVAAYNGGAGRVRQAIRRSGSRDFWDLQYFLPEETRTHVKKFIGTHYVFEGSGGLTTMTAAETIVAKNKQDTTPVILNETELLNTVLVELSGRYQSVLVANALTMDLAQFNRWNPGFDKALAAGKKYSMRISKDKEMIFQAKKQQLLMESLRMLLDGVDSH
;
A
#
# COMPACT_ATOMS: atom_id res chain seq x y z
N MET A 1 43.07 10.44 -69.98
CA MET A 1 43.95 10.79 -68.83
C MET A 1 43.26 10.21 -67.61
N GLY A 2 43.60 9.02 -67.11
CA GLY A 2 44.90 8.63 -66.55
C GLY A 2 45.15 9.41 -65.25
N LEU A 3 45.58 8.89 -64.10
CA LEU A 3 45.94 7.56 -63.59
C LEU A 3 46.37 7.83 -62.11
N LEU A 4 46.76 6.79 -61.37
CA LEU A 4 47.48 6.79 -60.06
C LEU A 4 46.63 6.79 -58.78
N ILE A 5 46.50 5.65 -58.06
CA ILE A 5 47.48 4.77 -57.35
C ILE A 5 47.73 5.26 -55.91
N GLY A 6 47.54 4.36 -54.95
CA GLY A 6 48.02 4.52 -53.58
C GLY A 6 47.48 3.48 -52.61
N LEU A 7 48.01 2.26 -52.67
CA LEU A 7 47.82 1.19 -51.67
C LEU A 7 48.93 1.35 -50.61
N VAL A 8 48.60 1.51 -49.32
CA VAL A 8 49.52 1.27 -48.18
C VAL A 8 48.74 0.64 -47.02
N THR A 9 49.40 -0.32 -46.39
CA THR A 9 48.94 -1.36 -45.46
C THR A 9 49.05 -1.00 -43.97
N ALA A 10 48.03 -1.44 -43.19
CA ALA A 10 48.02 -2.08 -41.85
C ALA A 10 48.49 -1.40 -40.53
N LEU A 11 47.48 -1.20 -39.64
CA LEU A 11 47.32 -1.53 -38.18
C LEU A 11 48.25 -0.95 -37.08
N PRO A 12 47.83 -0.92 -35.79
CA PRO A 12 46.49 -0.78 -35.18
C PRO A 12 46.42 0.31 -34.07
N ALA A 13 45.23 0.83 -33.74
CA ALA A 13 45.00 1.47 -32.44
C ALA A 13 43.53 1.34 -32.01
N THR A 14 43.35 0.60 -30.92
CA THR A 14 42.12 0.39 -30.16
C THR A 14 41.59 1.68 -29.53
N GLY A 15 40.27 1.87 -29.53
CA GLY A 15 39.65 2.95 -28.75
C GLY A 15 38.15 3.09 -28.93
N ARG A 16 37.39 2.13 -28.37
CA ARG A 16 35.95 2.15 -28.00
C ARG A 16 35.03 3.18 -28.70
N SER A 17 34.14 2.67 -29.56
CA SER A 17 32.86 3.33 -29.82
C SER A 17 31.97 3.22 -28.59
N VAL A 18 31.42 4.35 -28.14
CA VAL A 18 30.30 4.37 -27.21
C VAL A 18 29.07 4.00 -28.03
N ALA A 19 28.68 2.73 -27.96
CA ALA A 19 27.40 2.30 -28.50
C ALA A 19 26.30 2.82 -27.56
N ASP A 20 25.47 3.72 -28.08
CA ASP A 20 24.19 4.09 -27.49
C ASP A 20 23.40 2.81 -27.23
N THR A 21 23.39 2.40 -25.97
CA THR A 21 22.57 1.27 -25.54
C THR A 21 21.15 1.79 -25.50
N VAL A 22 20.44 1.61 -26.60
CA VAL A 22 18.98 1.69 -26.64
C VAL A 22 18.49 0.58 -25.71
N ILE A 23 18.27 0.94 -24.45
CA ILE A 23 17.55 0.09 -23.51
C ILE A 23 16.17 -0.10 -24.13
N ASN A 24 15.91 -1.34 -24.56
CA ASN A 24 14.63 -1.76 -25.06
C ASN A 24 13.66 -1.77 -23.88
N ASP A 25 13.02 -0.63 -23.63
CA ASP A 25 12.04 -0.39 -22.56
C ASP A 25 10.94 -1.47 -22.51
N LYS A 26 10.72 -2.26 -23.59
CA LYS A 26 9.74 -3.36 -23.59
C LYS A 26 10.19 -4.63 -22.85
N GLN A 27 11.50 -4.91 -22.72
CA GLN A 27 11.97 -6.12 -22.04
C GLN A 27 12.11 -5.94 -20.52
N ALA A 28 12.39 -4.73 -20.04
CA ALA A 28 12.57 -4.44 -18.62
C ALA A 28 11.30 -4.63 -17.77
N PHE A 29 10.10 -4.50 -18.36
CA PHE A 29 8.84 -4.69 -17.63
C PHE A 29 8.33 -6.14 -17.63
N HIS A 30 8.81 -6.99 -18.56
CA HIS A 30 8.44 -8.42 -18.56
C HIS A 30 9.10 -9.18 -17.40
N SER A 31 10.25 -8.72 -16.91
CA SER A 31 10.95 -9.34 -15.77
C SER A 31 10.39 -8.94 -14.40
N LEU A 32 9.63 -7.84 -14.30
CA LEU A 32 8.91 -7.47 -13.06
C LEU A 32 7.76 -8.41 -12.73
N PHE A 33 7.33 -9.21 -13.71
CA PHE A 33 6.27 -10.19 -13.61
C PHE A 33 6.75 -11.52 -14.18
N SER A 34 7.96 -11.99 -13.81
CA SER A 34 8.31 -13.39 -14.08
C SER A 34 7.17 -14.25 -13.53
N VAL A 35 6.41 -14.82 -14.46
CA VAL A 35 5.08 -15.39 -14.23
C VAL A 35 5.24 -16.71 -13.50
N ASP A 36 5.48 -16.65 -12.19
CA ASP A 36 5.03 -17.71 -11.32
C ASP A 36 3.50 -17.66 -11.37
N ARG A 37 2.95 -18.59 -12.16
CA ARG A 37 1.51 -18.83 -12.32
C ARG A 37 0.86 -18.68 -10.95
N PHE A 38 -0.24 -17.93 -10.91
CA PHE A 38 -1.13 -17.82 -9.76
C PHE A 38 -1.09 -19.07 -8.89
N ASP A 39 -0.51 -18.93 -7.71
CA ASP A 39 -0.35 -20.02 -6.77
C ASP A 39 -1.41 -19.84 -5.69
N ALA A 40 -2.47 -20.65 -5.75
CA ALA A 40 -3.55 -20.65 -4.76
C ALA A 40 -3.04 -20.88 -3.32
N ASN A 41 -1.79 -21.34 -3.16
CA ASN A 41 -1.15 -21.56 -1.88
C ASN A 41 -0.31 -20.37 -1.39
N LYS A 42 -0.10 -19.31 -2.17
CA LYS A 42 0.60 -18.08 -1.74
C LYS A 42 -0.40 -16.96 -1.39
N PRO A 43 -0.17 -16.14 -0.34
CA PRO A 43 -1.01 -14.99 -0.07
C PRO A 43 -0.93 -13.98 -1.23
N TYR A 44 -2.06 -13.39 -1.63
CA TYR A 44 -2.10 -12.32 -2.65
C TYR A 44 -1.32 -11.06 -2.24
N ALA A 45 -0.91 -10.94 -0.98
CA ALA A 45 0.09 -9.95 -0.56
C ALA A 45 1.40 -10.04 -1.39
N ALA A 46 1.68 -11.16 -2.06
CA ALA A 46 2.86 -11.34 -2.92
C ALA A 46 2.53 -11.45 -4.44
N GLN A 47 1.26 -11.44 -4.85
CA GLN A 47 0.86 -11.71 -6.24
C GLN A 47 -0.37 -10.90 -6.68
N LEU A 48 -0.45 -10.52 -7.96
CA LEU A 48 -1.65 -9.88 -8.52
C LEU A 48 -2.74 -10.92 -8.81
N ASN A 49 -4.01 -10.56 -8.60
CA ASN A 49 -5.13 -11.39 -9.07
C ASN A 49 -5.04 -11.57 -10.60
N PRO A 50 -5.17 -12.79 -11.14
CA PRO A 50 -5.09 -13.05 -12.59
C PRO A 50 -6.02 -12.15 -13.43
N ARG A 51 -7.20 -11.82 -12.89
CA ARG A 51 -8.21 -10.96 -13.55
C ARG A 51 -7.78 -9.48 -13.59
N ALA A 52 -6.72 -9.10 -12.89
CA ALA A 52 -6.15 -7.75 -12.84
C ALA A 52 -4.86 -7.61 -13.66
N VAL A 53 -4.10 -8.69 -13.88
CA VAL A 53 -2.72 -8.65 -14.40
C VAL A 53 -2.58 -7.84 -15.68
N SER A 54 -3.38 -8.14 -16.71
CA SER A 54 -3.28 -7.46 -18.00
C SER A 54 -3.56 -5.95 -17.90
N PHE A 55 -4.55 -5.58 -17.10
CA PHE A 55 -4.85 -4.17 -16.85
C PHE A 55 -3.72 -3.49 -16.10
N VAL A 56 -3.22 -4.11 -15.03
CA VAL A 56 -2.17 -3.54 -14.18
C VAL A 56 -0.87 -3.36 -14.97
N GLN A 57 -0.48 -4.34 -15.79
CA GLN A 57 0.67 -4.22 -16.67
C GLN A 57 0.55 -3.02 -17.63
N GLU A 58 -0.61 -2.87 -18.27
CA GLU A 58 -0.86 -1.76 -19.18
C GLU A 58 -0.91 -0.41 -18.45
N TYR A 59 -1.50 -0.38 -17.26
CA TYR A 59 -1.54 0.81 -16.40
C TYR A 59 -0.14 1.24 -15.98
N ILE A 60 0.70 0.30 -15.51
CA ILE A 60 2.09 0.56 -15.14
C ILE A 60 2.90 1.03 -16.34
N ARG A 61 2.72 0.40 -17.51
CA ARG A 61 3.40 0.82 -18.74
C ARG A 61 3.07 2.28 -19.09
N LYS A 62 1.82 2.71 -18.89
CA LYS A 62 1.36 4.07 -19.21
C LYS A 62 1.70 5.10 -18.14
N GLN A 63 1.49 4.77 -16.87
CA GLN A 63 1.52 5.72 -15.75
C GLN A 63 2.72 5.55 -14.82
N GLY A 64 3.41 4.41 -14.88
CA GLY A 64 4.48 4.03 -13.95
C GLY A 64 5.60 5.06 -13.84
N LYS A 65 6.10 5.60 -14.96
CA LYS A 65 7.14 6.64 -14.93
C LYS A 65 6.70 7.90 -14.16
N GLY A 66 5.42 8.26 -14.22
CA GLY A 66 4.86 9.39 -13.46
C GLY A 66 4.71 9.08 -11.97
N LEU A 67 4.19 7.89 -11.67
CA LEU A 67 4.02 7.40 -10.29
C LEU A 67 5.36 7.20 -9.57
N GLU A 68 6.40 6.72 -10.25
CA GLU A 68 7.75 6.60 -9.70
C GLU A 68 8.34 7.97 -9.35
N LYS A 69 8.16 8.98 -10.22
CA LYS A 69 8.57 10.35 -9.89
C LYS A 69 7.79 10.89 -8.69
N MET A 70 6.51 10.53 -8.56
CA MET A 70 5.65 10.91 -7.44
C MET A 70 6.12 10.36 -6.10
N LYS A 71 6.82 9.22 -6.04
CA LYS A 71 7.42 8.75 -4.78
C LYS A 71 8.31 9.78 -4.12
N SER A 72 9.10 10.49 -4.93
CA SER A 72 10.04 11.49 -4.43
C SER A 72 9.32 12.78 -4.01
N TRP A 73 8.60 13.42 -4.93
CA TRP A 73 7.98 14.72 -4.63
C TRP A 73 6.73 14.62 -3.74
N GLY A 74 6.05 13.47 -3.77
CA GLY A 74 4.83 13.20 -3.02
C GLY A 74 5.06 12.90 -1.54
N LYS A 75 6.31 12.67 -1.13
CA LYS A 75 6.67 12.22 0.23
C LYS A 75 6.04 13.05 1.35
N PRO A 76 6.05 14.40 1.34
CA PRO A 76 5.46 15.18 2.42
C PRO A 76 3.94 14.94 2.57
N TYR A 77 3.23 14.73 1.47
CA TYR A 77 1.80 14.41 1.49
C TYR A 77 1.56 12.99 1.99
N PHE A 78 2.37 12.03 1.54
CA PHE A 78 2.27 10.65 2.02
C PHE A 78 2.56 10.52 3.51
N ASP A 79 3.56 11.23 4.03
CA ASP A 79 3.87 11.24 5.47
C ASP A 79 2.68 11.80 6.28
N LEU A 80 2.07 12.89 5.80
CA LEU A 80 0.86 13.47 6.39
C LEU A 80 -0.31 12.46 6.38
N PHE A 81 -0.54 11.82 5.24
CA PHE A 81 -1.63 10.85 5.07
C PHE A 81 -1.42 9.62 5.96
N ASP A 82 -0.20 9.10 6.03
CA ASP A 82 0.16 7.94 6.85
C ASP A 82 -0.16 8.18 8.33
N ASN A 83 0.20 9.36 8.86
CA ASN A 83 -0.09 9.73 10.25
C ASN A 83 -1.59 9.78 10.53
N ILE A 84 -2.37 10.39 9.64
CA ILE A 84 -3.82 10.52 9.81
C ILE A 84 -4.49 9.14 9.67
N LEU A 85 -4.21 8.40 8.59
CA LEU A 85 -4.81 7.07 8.34
C LEU A 85 -4.54 6.11 9.50
N THR A 86 -3.32 6.11 10.03
CA THR A 86 -2.94 5.29 11.19
C THR A 86 -3.76 5.65 12.43
N THR A 87 -4.01 6.94 12.67
CA THR A 87 -4.85 7.42 13.79
C THR A 87 -6.30 6.90 13.70
N TYR A 88 -6.82 6.66 12.49
CA TYR A 88 -8.14 6.06 12.28
C TYR A 88 -8.13 4.52 12.27
N GLY A 89 -6.97 3.88 12.43
CA GLY A 89 -6.80 2.43 12.30
C GLY A 89 -6.94 1.92 10.86
N LEU A 90 -6.70 2.79 9.87
CA LEU A 90 -6.78 2.43 8.45
C LEU A 90 -5.40 2.01 7.91
N PRO A 91 -5.34 1.10 6.92
CA PRO A 91 -4.11 0.81 6.21
C PRO A 91 -3.57 2.06 5.51
N ARG A 92 -2.25 2.27 5.60
CA ARG A 92 -1.57 3.44 5.04
C ARG A 92 -1.67 3.48 3.51
N GLU A 93 -1.74 2.31 2.89
CA GLU A 93 -1.84 2.12 1.44
C GLU A 93 -3.14 2.71 0.87
N MET A 94 -4.16 2.97 1.71
CA MET A 94 -5.37 3.68 1.29
C MET A 94 -5.10 5.11 0.80
N LYS A 95 -3.92 5.68 1.11
CA LYS A 95 -3.44 6.95 0.52
C LYS A 95 -3.39 6.95 -1.01
N TYR A 96 -3.29 5.77 -1.63
CA TYR A 96 -3.29 5.64 -3.09
C TYR A 96 -4.64 5.98 -3.74
N LEU A 97 -5.73 6.06 -2.97
CA LEU A 97 -6.96 6.69 -3.44
C LEU A 97 -6.72 8.14 -3.85
N SER A 98 -6.03 8.93 -3.03
CA SER A 98 -5.71 10.32 -3.38
C SER A 98 -4.87 10.44 -4.66
N VAL A 99 -3.98 9.46 -4.90
CA VAL A 99 -3.18 9.40 -6.14
C VAL A 99 -4.06 9.16 -7.37
N ILE A 100 -4.96 8.18 -7.34
CA ILE A 100 -5.80 7.86 -8.51
C ILE A 100 -6.94 8.84 -8.74
N GLU A 101 -7.39 9.53 -7.68
CA GLU A 101 -8.43 10.55 -7.73
C GLU A 101 -7.93 11.88 -8.29
N SER A 102 -6.73 12.31 -7.87
CA SER A 102 -6.29 13.69 -8.12
C SER A 102 -4.80 13.83 -8.46
N HIS A 103 -4.03 12.74 -8.47
CA HIS A 103 -2.55 12.82 -8.47
C HIS A 103 -2.04 13.74 -7.35
N LEU A 104 -2.69 13.69 -6.17
CA LEU A 104 -2.45 14.56 -5.02
C LEU A 104 -2.81 16.05 -5.25
N GLY A 105 -3.59 16.40 -6.27
CA GLY A 105 -3.90 17.79 -6.60
C GLY A 105 -4.97 18.43 -5.71
N ALA A 106 -4.60 19.44 -4.93
CA ALA A 106 -5.52 20.18 -4.04
C ALA A 106 -6.61 20.99 -4.76
N ASN A 107 -6.38 21.45 -5.98
CA ASN A 107 -7.28 22.37 -6.68
C ASN A 107 -8.07 21.70 -7.82
N LEU A 108 -8.05 20.37 -7.90
CA LEU A 108 -8.77 19.63 -8.94
C LEU A 108 -10.25 19.59 -8.64
N VAL A 109 -11.06 19.94 -9.65
CA VAL A 109 -12.52 19.91 -9.61
C VAL A 109 -13.02 18.99 -10.70
N SER A 110 -13.77 17.95 -10.35
CA SER A 110 -14.41 17.07 -11.33
C SER A 110 -15.66 17.71 -11.91
N TRP A 111 -16.09 17.22 -13.07
CA TRP A 111 -17.36 17.62 -13.70
C TRP A 111 -18.59 17.36 -12.80
N ALA A 112 -18.52 16.36 -11.91
CA ALA A 112 -19.56 16.04 -10.95
C ALA A 112 -19.48 16.87 -9.65
N GLY A 113 -18.46 17.74 -9.52
CA GLY A 113 -18.27 18.62 -8.38
C GLY A 113 -17.45 18.04 -7.22
N ALA A 114 -16.75 16.93 -7.44
CA ALA A 114 -15.74 16.43 -6.51
C ALA A 114 -14.55 17.38 -6.47
N VAL A 115 -13.95 17.62 -5.29
CA VAL A 115 -12.85 18.59 -5.14
C VAL A 115 -11.72 18.05 -4.28
N GLY A 116 -10.51 18.47 -4.62
CA GLY A 116 -9.34 18.33 -3.76
C GLY A 116 -8.56 17.03 -3.93
N PRO A 117 -7.59 16.79 -3.04
CA PRO A 117 -6.66 15.68 -3.19
C PRO A 117 -7.39 14.33 -3.07
N TRP A 118 -8.51 14.30 -2.37
CA TRP A 118 -9.33 13.10 -2.15
C TRP A 118 -10.60 13.06 -3.02
N GLN A 119 -10.79 14.05 -3.90
CA GLN A 119 -12.00 14.22 -4.74
C GLN A 119 -13.29 13.99 -3.94
N LEU A 120 -13.43 14.69 -2.80
CA LEU A 120 -14.61 14.54 -1.96
C LEU A 120 -15.83 15.23 -2.61
N MET A 121 -16.93 14.51 -2.68
CA MET A 121 -18.21 15.07 -3.10
C MET A 121 -18.72 16.09 -2.08
N PRO A 122 -19.44 17.16 -2.50
CA PRO A 122 -19.90 18.21 -1.60
C PRO A 122 -20.73 17.70 -0.42
N TYR A 123 -21.57 16.69 -0.66
CA TYR A 123 -22.41 16.06 0.36
C TYR A 123 -21.56 15.40 1.46
N GLU A 124 -20.59 14.58 1.07
CA GLU A 124 -19.69 13.89 2.01
C GLU A 124 -18.82 14.86 2.80
N ALA A 125 -18.28 15.86 2.12
CA ALA A 125 -17.49 16.91 2.76
C ALA A 125 -18.28 17.63 3.86
N LYS A 126 -19.51 18.06 3.55
CA LYS A 126 -20.40 18.71 4.53
C LYS A 126 -20.77 17.79 5.69
N ARG A 127 -21.06 16.50 5.40
CA ARG A 127 -21.38 15.48 6.41
C ARG A 127 -20.26 15.32 7.45
N PHE A 128 -19.01 15.51 7.03
CA PHE A 128 -17.84 15.46 7.90
C PHE A 128 -17.38 16.84 8.41
N GLY A 129 -18.20 17.88 8.26
CA GLY A 129 -17.96 19.20 8.84
C GLY A 129 -17.03 20.11 8.02
N LEU A 130 -16.73 19.76 6.78
CA LEU A 130 -15.95 20.63 5.89
C LEU A 130 -16.83 21.76 5.32
N ARG A 131 -16.26 22.97 5.24
CA ARG A 131 -16.88 24.08 4.52
C ARG A 131 -16.74 23.85 3.01
N VAL A 132 -17.82 24.12 2.27
CA VAL A 132 -17.87 24.00 0.81
C VAL A 132 -18.48 25.28 0.25
N GLY A 133 -17.81 25.93 -0.70
CA GLY A 133 -18.24 27.19 -1.29
C GLY A 133 -17.05 28.12 -1.55
N ALA A 134 -17.17 29.40 -1.18
CA ALA A 134 -16.11 30.39 -1.36
C ALA A 134 -14.80 30.01 -0.65
N VAL A 135 -14.90 29.39 0.53
CA VAL A 135 -13.79 28.70 1.19
C VAL A 135 -14.10 27.21 1.17
N ASP A 136 -13.33 26.45 0.40
CA ASP A 136 -13.53 25.02 0.22
C ASP A 136 -12.46 24.20 0.95
N ASP A 137 -12.81 23.71 2.14
CA ASP A 137 -11.92 22.91 2.98
C ASP A 137 -11.56 21.55 2.35
N ARG A 138 -12.22 21.14 1.25
CA ARG A 138 -11.82 19.94 0.49
C ARG A 138 -10.45 20.10 -0.17
N THR A 139 -10.02 21.33 -0.42
CA THR A 139 -8.70 21.64 -0.99
C THR A 139 -7.57 21.54 0.05
N ASP A 140 -7.89 21.57 1.34
CA ASP A 140 -6.92 21.48 2.43
C ASP A 140 -6.54 20.02 2.67
N TYR A 141 -5.26 19.66 2.50
CA TYR A 141 -4.78 18.29 2.66
C TYR A 141 -5.08 17.71 4.04
N TYR A 142 -4.91 18.47 5.12
CA TYR A 142 -5.12 17.97 6.48
C TYR A 142 -6.59 17.67 6.71
N LYS A 143 -7.46 18.67 6.46
CA LYS A 143 -8.90 18.56 6.72
C LYS A 143 -9.57 17.52 5.81
N SER A 144 -9.24 17.54 4.52
CA SER A 144 -9.81 16.58 3.57
C SER A 144 -9.36 15.15 3.84
N THR A 145 -8.14 14.92 4.35
CA THR A 145 -7.68 13.58 4.74
C THR A 145 -8.44 13.04 5.94
N HIS A 146 -8.71 13.88 6.95
CA HIS A 146 -9.57 13.46 8.07
C HIS A 146 -10.98 13.06 7.59
N ALA A 147 -11.58 13.83 6.69
CA ALA A 147 -12.89 13.49 6.11
C ALA A 147 -12.84 12.20 5.27
N ALA A 148 -11.84 12.03 4.42
CA ALA A 148 -11.64 10.83 3.62
C ALA A 148 -11.43 9.58 4.50
N ALA A 149 -10.65 9.70 5.58
CA ALA A 149 -10.44 8.62 6.54
C ALA A 149 -11.75 8.19 7.21
N ARG A 150 -12.59 9.14 7.63
CA ARG A 150 -13.92 8.82 8.19
C ARG A 150 -14.81 8.11 7.17
N LEU A 151 -14.83 8.58 5.92
CA LEU A 151 -15.56 7.92 4.84
C LEU A 151 -15.08 6.48 4.63
N MET A 152 -13.77 6.26 4.50
CA MET A 152 -13.20 4.93 4.33
C MET A 152 -13.51 4.00 5.50
N LYS A 153 -13.48 4.50 6.73
CA LYS A 153 -13.85 3.74 7.93
C LYS A 153 -15.33 3.31 7.90
N GLU A 154 -16.24 4.20 7.51
CA GLU A 154 -17.66 3.84 7.34
C GLU A 154 -17.88 2.80 6.24
N LEU A 155 -17.22 2.97 5.10
CA LEU A 155 -17.29 2.01 3.99
C LEU A 155 -16.72 0.65 4.41
N TYR A 156 -15.61 0.62 5.15
CA TYR A 156 -15.04 -0.63 5.63
C TYR A 156 -15.92 -1.31 6.67
N ALA A 157 -16.56 -0.55 7.56
CA ALA A 157 -17.53 -1.11 8.50
C ALA A 157 -18.71 -1.78 7.80
N GLU A 158 -19.15 -1.26 6.65
CA GLU A 158 -20.25 -1.84 5.86
C GLU A 158 -19.81 -3.06 5.02
N PHE A 159 -18.70 -2.91 4.29
CA PHE A 159 -18.31 -3.90 3.30
C PHE A 159 -17.34 -4.96 3.84
N ASN A 160 -16.53 -4.60 4.85
CA ASN A 160 -15.48 -5.41 5.44
C ASN A 160 -14.50 -6.01 4.40
N ASP A 161 -14.26 -5.25 3.33
CA ASP A 161 -13.46 -5.65 2.17
C ASP A 161 -12.89 -4.39 1.52
N TRP A 162 -11.56 -4.29 1.40
CA TRP A 162 -10.91 -3.08 0.90
C TRP A 162 -11.15 -2.82 -0.59
N LEU A 163 -11.30 -3.87 -1.42
CA LEU A 163 -11.63 -3.71 -2.83
C LEU A 163 -13.06 -3.16 -2.99
N LEU A 164 -13.98 -3.60 -2.14
CA LEU A 164 -15.33 -3.02 -2.09
C LEU A 164 -15.35 -1.60 -1.53
N VAL A 165 -14.48 -1.26 -0.57
CA VAL A 165 -14.28 0.12 -0.12
C VAL A 165 -13.83 1.01 -1.28
N VAL A 166 -12.81 0.60 -2.04
CA VAL A 166 -12.32 1.35 -3.20
C VAL A 166 -13.40 1.49 -4.28
N ALA A 167 -14.20 0.45 -4.50
CA ALA A 167 -15.34 0.50 -5.41
C ALA A 167 -16.42 1.48 -4.92
N ALA A 168 -16.75 1.44 -3.62
CA ALA A 168 -17.77 2.29 -3.03
C ALA A 168 -17.32 3.76 -2.91
N TYR A 169 -16.02 4.01 -2.75
CA TYR A 169 -15.47 5.36 -2.70
C TYR A 169 -15.72 6.10 -4.02
N ASN A 170 -15.49 5.42 -5.16
CA ASN A 170 -15.74 5.98 -6.50
C ASN A 170 -17.22 5.90 -6.92
N GLY A 171 -17.82 4.71 -6.82
CA GLY A 171 -19.16 4.44 -7.37
C GLY A 171 -20.31 4.74 -6.39
N GLY A 172 -20.01 4.97 -5.12
CA GLY A 172 -20.98 5.07 -4.03
C GLY A 172 -21.44 3.71 -3.48
N ALA A 173 -21.63 3.65 -2.16
CA ALA A 173 -22.04 2.43 -1.45
C ALA A 173 -23.33 1.80 -2.00
N GLY A 174 -24.31 2.61 -2.40
CA GLY A 174 -25.58 2.12 -2.96
C GLY A 174 -25.40 1.26 -4.22
N ARG A 175 -24.47 1.65 -5.11
CA ARG A 175 -24.16 0.87 -6.32
C ARG A 175 -23.49 -0.45 -5.98
N VAL A 176 -22.56 -0.44 -5.01
CA VAL A 176 -21.91 -1.67 -4.54
C VAL A 176 -22.92 -2.63 -3.90
N ARG A 177 -23.83 -2.13 -3.05
CA ARG A 177 -24.94 -2.95 -2.51
C ARG A 177 -25.80 -3.57 -3.62
N GLN A 178 -26.12 -2.79 -4.66
CA GLN A 178 -26.90 -3.30 -5.79
C GLN A 178 -26.13 -4.38 -6.56
N ALA A 179 -24.83 -4.20 -6.78
CA ALA A 179 -23.98 -5.20 -7.43
C ALA A 179 -23.93 -6.50 -6.61
N ILE A 180 -23.74 -6.42 -5.28
CA ILE A 180 -23.78 -7.57 -4.37
C ILE A 180 -25.12 -8.32 -4.49
N ARG A 181 -26.26 -7.59 -4.47
CA ARG A 181 -27.58 -8.22 -4.59
C ARG A 181 -27.78 -8.92 -5.94
N ARG A 182 -27.27 -8.34 -7.04
CA ARG A 182 -27.44 -8.88 -8.39
C ARG A 182 -26.49 -10.05 -8.68
N SER A 183 -25.28 -10.01 -8.14
CA SER A 183 -24.28 -11.07 -8.32
C SER A 183 -24.50 -12.25 -7.37
N GLY A 184 -25.12 -12.03 -6.21
CA GLY A 184 -25.16 -12.99 -5.12
C GLY A 184 -23.81 -13.21 -4.43
N SER A 185 -22.81 -12.38 -4.70
CA SER A 185 -21.45 -12.50 -4.17
C SER A 185 -20.98 -11.19 -3.52
N ARG A 186 -20.12 -11.32 -2.51
CA ARG A 186 -19.37 -10.21 -1.90
C ARG A 186 -17.93 -10.14 -2.37
N ASP A 187 -17.51 -11.05 -3.24
CA ASP A 187 -16.19 -11.02 -3.85
C ASP A 187 -16.19 -9.98 -4.98
N PHE A 188 -15.28 -9.00 -4.90
CA PHE A 188 -15.15 -7.96 -5.92
C PHE A 188 -15.00 -8.54 -7.33
N TRP A 189 -14.21 -9.60 -7.49
CA TRP A 189 -13.90 -10.16 -8.80
C TRP A 189 -15.10 -10.81 -9.47
N ASP A 190 -16.04 -11.33 -8.68
CA ASP A 190 -17.27 -11.93 -9.18
C ASP A 190 -18.36 -10.88 -9.45
N LEU A 191 -18.43 -9.84 -8.61
CA LEU A 191 -19.43 -8.79 -8.76
C LEU A 191 -19.01 -7.63 -9.69
N GLN A 192 -17.74 -7.53 -10.10
CA GLN A 192 -17.23 -6.37 -10.86
C GLN A 192 -18.00 -6.06 -12.16
N TYR A 193 -18.60 -7.08 -12.78
CA TYR A 193 -19.37 -6.91 -14.03
C TYR A 193 -20.79 -6.37 -13.80
N PHE A 194 -21.22 -6.28 -12.55
CA PHE A 194 -22.46 -5.62 -12.13
C PHE A 194 -22.22 -4.17 -11.68
N LEU A 195 -20.96 -3.73 -11.63
CA LEU A 195 -20.54 -2.34 -11.39
C LEU A 195 -20.33 -1.60 -12.72
N PRO A 196 -20.45 -0.25 -12.72
CA PRO A 196 -20.04 0.57 -13.86
C PRO A 196 -18.58 0.34 -14.25
N GLU A 197 -18.28 0.54 -15.53
CA GLU A 197 -16.91 0.37 -16.05
C GLU A 197 -15.90 1.26 -15.34
N GLU A 198 -16.28 2.50 -15.04
CA GLU A 198 -15.47 3.45 -14.30
C GLU A 198 -15.06 2.88 -12.93
N THR A 199 -16.02 2.34 -12.17
CA THR A 199 -15.79 1.82 -10.82
C THR A 199 -14.92 0.57 -10.80
N ARG A 200 -15.17 -0.40 -11.70
CA ARG A 200 -14.30 -1.58 -11.81
C ARG A 200 -12.89 -1.20 -12.26
N THR A 201 -12.77 -0.19 -13.12
CA THR A 201 -11.48 0.35 -13.55
C THR A 201 -10.76 1.07 -12.42
N HIS A 202 -11.50 1.80 -11.58
CA HIS A 202 -10.98 2.50 -10.42
C HIS A 202 -10.29 1.55 -9.44
N VAL A 203 -10.91 0.42 -9.13
CA VAL A 203 -10.31 -0.62 -8.28
C VAL A 203 -9.02 -1.18 -8.91
N LYS A 204 -9.01 -1.44 -10.21
CA LYS A 204 -7.80 -1.93 -10.89
C LYS A 204 -6.69 -0.89 -10.97
N LYS A 205 -7.03 0.40 -11.10
CA LYS A 205 -6.07 1.51 -10.98
C LYS A 205 -5.46 1.55 -9.59
N PHE A 206 -6.28 1.44 -8.54
CA PHE A 206 -5.79 1.37 -7.15
C PHE A 206 -4.77 0.23 -6.96
N ILE A 207 -5.10 -0.98 -7.42
CA ILE A 207 -4.20 -2.14 -7.37
C ILE A 207 -2.89 -1.86 -8.13
N GLY A 208 -2.98 -1.26 -9.32
CA GLY A 208 -1.81 -0.90 -10.11
C GLY A 208 -0.94 0.15 -9.44
N THR A 209 -1.54 1.20 -8.87
CA THR A 209 -0.85 2.23 -8.11
C THR A 209 -0.17 1.62 -6.90
N HIS A 210 -0.88 0.83 -6.10
CA HIS A 210 -0.31 0.10 -4.97
C HIS A 210 0.92 -0.70 -5.39
N TYR A 211 0.83 -1.46 -6.49
CA TYR A 211 1.95 -2.27 -6.97
C TYR A 211 3.17 -1.43 -7.37
N VAL A 212 2.97 -0.27 -8.00
CA VAL A 212 4.08 0.65 -8.31
C VAL A 212 4.74 1.15 -7.03
N PHE A 213 3.96 1.54 -6.02
CA PHE A 213 4.50 2.13 -4.81
C PHE A 213 5.18 1.11 -3.88
N GLU A 214 4.58 -0.07 -3.71
CA GLU A 214 5.02 -1.09 -2.76
C GLU A 214 5.86 -2.21 -3.39
N GLY A 215 5.82 -2.37 -4.72
CA GLY A 215 6.49 -3.46 -5.44
C GLY A 215 5.75 -4.80 -5.41
N SER A 216 4.73 -4.94 -4.55
CA SER A 216 3.87 -6.13 -4.45
C SER A 216 2.41 -5.77 -4.19
N GLY A 217 1.56 -6.79 -4.09
CA GLY A 217 0.22 -6.64 -3.49
C GLY A 217 0.30 -6.36 -1.99
N GLY A 218 -0.85 -6.15 -1.36
CA GLY A 218 -0.96 -5.90 0.07
C GLY A 218 -2.38 -6.19 0.58
N LEU A 219 -2.62 -6.00 1.88
CA LEU A 219 -3.92 -6.23 2.50
C LEU A 219 -5.06 -5.48 1.79
N THR A 220 -4.78 -4.28 1.28
CA THR A 220 -5.77 -3.41 0.62
C THR A 220 -6.06 -3.82 -0.82
N THR A 221 -5.28 -4.74 -1.40
CA THR A 221 -5.51 -5.29 -2.75
C THR A 221 -6.14 -6.68 -2.71
N MET A 222 -6.57 -7.14 -1.53
CA MET A 222 -7.12 -8.47 -1.29
C MET A 222 -8.62 -8.41 -0.98
N THR A 223 -9.35 -9.45 -1.36
CA THR A 223 -10.74 -9.65 -0.92
C THR A 223 -10.80 -10.04 0.56
N ALA A 224 -11.98 -9.97 1.16
CA ALA A 224 -12.21 -10.38 2.55
C ALA A 224 -11.84 -11.85 2.78
N ALA A 225 -12.22 -12.73 1.84
CA ALA A 225 -11.89 -14.15 1.89
C ALA A 225 -10.37 -14.38 1.85
N GLU A 226 -9.69 -13.69 0.92
CA GLU A 226 -8.24 -13.73 0.79
C GLU A 226 -7.53 -13.20 2.05
N THR A 227 -8.07 -12.14 2.65
CA THR A 227 -7.57 -11.55 3.90
C THR A 227 -7.63 -12.53 5.07
N ILE A 228 -8.71 -13.30 5.19
CA ILE A 228 -8.86 -14.33 6.23
C ILE A 228 -7.79 -15.42 6.06
N VAL A 229 -7.58 -15.88 4.82
CA VAL A 229 -6.54 -16.89 4.52
C VAL A 229 -5.14 -16.36 4.84
N ALA A 230 -4.85 -15.10 4.51
CA ALA A 230 -3.55 -14.49 4.80
C ALA A 230 -3.30 -14.33 6.31
N LYS A 231 -4.30 -13.86 7.07
CA LYS A 231 -4.23 -13.77 8.54
C LYS A 231 -4.00 -15.14 9.18
N ASN A 232 -4.70 -16.17 8.70
CA ASN A 232 -4.56 -17.53 9.21
C ASN A 232 -3.19 -18.15 8.88
N LYS A 233 -2.58 -17.84 7.73
CA LYS A 233 -1.23 -18.30 7.37
C LYS A 233 -0.12 -17.58 8.16
N GLN A 234 -0.30 -16.31 8.50
CA GLN A 234 0.64 -15.60 9.38
C GLN A 234 0.71 -16.18 10.79
N ASP A 235 -0.38 -16.80 11.27
CA ASP A 235 -0.42 -17.45 12.59
C ASP A 235 0.25 -18.84 12.62
N THR A 236 0.67 -19.43 11.48
CA THR A 236 1.10 -20.85 11.44
C THR A 236 2.40 -21.15 10.70
N THR A 237 3.12 -20.18 10.11
CA THR A 237 4.35 -20.49 9.38
C THR A 237 5.59 -20.19 10.24
N PRO A 238 6.41 -21.19 10.62
CA PRO A 238 7.69 -20.92 11.30
C PRO A 238 8.58 -20.13 10.34
N VAL A 239 8.93 -18.91 10.70
CA VAL A 239 9.87 -18.12 9.92
C VAL A 239 11.26 -18.69 10.15
N ILE A 240 11.77 -19.42 9.14
CA ILE A 240 13.15 -19.89 9.11
C ILE A 240 14.02 -18.70 8.73
N LEU A 241 14.81 -18.21 9.68
CA LEU A 241 15.82 -17.19 9.46
C LEU A 241 17.06 -17.82 8.86
N ASN A 242 17.71 -17.15 7.91
CA ASN A 242 19.00 -17.61 7.41
C ASN A 242 20.11 -17.37 8.45
N GLU A 243 21.27 -18.03 8.27
CA GLU A 243 22.39 -17.95 9.24
C GLU A 243 22.86 -16.51 9.48
N THR A 244 22.88 -15.68 8.43
CA THR A 244 23.25 -14.26 8.51
C THR A 244 22.26 -13.44 9.35
N GLU A 245 20.95 -13.70 9.21
CA GLU A 245 19.90 -13.08 10.01
C GLU A 245 20.00 -13.52 11.47
N LEU A 246 20.31 -14.80 11.74
CA LEU A 246 20.51 -15.30 13.10
C LEU A 246 21.72 -14.64 13.78
N LEU A 247 22.82 -14.45 13.05
CA LEU A 247 24.03 -13.82 13.57
C LEU A 247 23.86 -12.32 13.88
N ASN A 248 23.02 -11.62 13.13
CA ASN A 248 22.81 -10.18 13.27
C ASN A 248 21.61 -9.80 14.14
N THR A 249 20.86 -10.78 14.63
CA THR A 249 19.70 -10.56 15.51
C THR A 249 19.97 -11.03 16.94
N VAL A 250 19.17 -10.52 17.86
CA VAL A 250 19.15 -10.89 19.27
C VAL A 250 17.72 -11.12 19.73
N LEU A 251 17.54 -12.01 20.71
CA LEU A 251 16.26 -12.26 21.37
C LEU A 251 16.19 -11.45 22.67
N VAL A 252 15.08 -10.74 22.85
CA VAL A 252 14.78 -9.92 24.02
C VAL A 252 13.49 -10.43 24.64
N GLU A 253 13.55 -10.83 25.91
CA GLU A 253 12.38 -11.29 26.65
C GLU A 253 11.50 -10.11 27.09
N LEU A 254 10.21 -10.21 26.76
CA LEU A 254 9.20 -9.20 27.07
C LEU A 254 8.03 -9.77 27.85
N SER A 255 7.49 -8.93 28.73
CA SER A 255 6.22 -9.14 29.42
C SER A 255 5.49 -7.81 29.49
N GLY A 256 4.21 -7.79 29.12
CA GLY A 256 3.41 -6.57 29.04
C GLY A 256 2.77 -6.39 27.67
N ARG A 257 1.75 -5.54 27.58
CA ARG A 257 0.94 -5.36 26.36
C ARG A 257 1.61 -4.37 25.40
N TYR A 258 2.71 -4.78 24.77
CA TYR A 258 3.32 -4.02 23.68
C TYR A 258 2.54 -4.18 22.37
N GLN A 259 2.64 -3.16 21.50
CA GLN A 259 2.10 -3.17 20.14
C GLN A 259 3.24 -3.13 19.11
N SER A 260 3.20 -4.02 18.13
CA SER A 260 4.20 -4.21 17.07
C SER A 260 4.50 -2.92 16.33
N VAL A 261 3.46 -2.14 16.00
CA VAL A 261 3.56 -0.86 15.29
C VAL A 261 4.44 0.14 16.04
N LEU A 262 4.24 0.30 17.35
CA LEU A 262 5.00 1.25 18.16
C LEU A 262 6.45 0.81 18.33
N VAL A 263 6.67 -0.48 18.55
CA VAL A 263 8.02 -1.04 18.68
C VAL A 263 8.79 -0.91 17.36
N ALA A 264 8.20 -1.30 16.23
CA ALA A 264 8.83 -1.19 14.92
C ALA A 264 9.19 0.28 14.59
N ASN A 265 8.25 1.20 14.80
CA ASN A 265 8.48 2.63 14.57
C ASN A 265 9.61 3.19 15.44
N ALA A 266 9.62 2.87 16.73
CA ALA A 266 10.64 3.38 17.66
C ALA A 266 12.05 2.85 17.38
N LEU A 267 12.14 1.67 16.79
CA LEU A 267 13.38 1.04 16.35
C LEU A 267 13.75 1.39 14.91
N THR A 268 12.95 2.20 14.21
CA THR A 268 13.13 2.50 12.78
C THR A 268 13.26 1.22 11.94
N MET A 269 12.50 0.19 12.32
CA MET A 269 12.41 -1.08 11.61
C MET A 269 11.17 -1.07 10.72
N ASP A 270 11.27 -1.68 9.55
CA ASP A 270 10.08 -1.95 8.75
C ASP A 270 9.14 -2.90 9.50
N LEU A 271 7.84 -2.58 9.51
CA LEU A 271 6.84 -3.34 10.27
C LEU A 271 6.64 -4.74 9.70
N ALA A 272 6.72 -4.92 8.38
CA ALA A 272 6.59 -6.24 7.77
C ALA A 272 7.79 -7.12 8.12
N GLN A 273 9.01 -6.56 8.12
CA GLN A 273 10.20 -7.22 8.62
C GLN A 273 10.10 -7.57 10.11
N PHE A 274 9.66 -6.63 10.95
CA PHE A 274 9.47 -6.87 12.38
C PHE A 274 8.49 -8.01 12.62
N ASN A 275 7.34 -8.00 11.95
CA ASN A 275 6.32 -9.05 12.08
C ASN A 275 6.79 -10.40 11.52
N ARG A 276 7.63 -10.40 10.48
CA ARG A 276 8.29 -11.62 9.99
C ARG A 276 9.22 -12.20 11.06
N TRP A 277 10.01 -11.38 11.75
CA TRP A 277 10.88 -11.87 12.81
C TRP A 277 10.13 -12.22 14.10
N ASN A 278 8.94 -11.64 14.30
CA ASN A 278 8.13 -11.76 15.51
C ASN A 278 6.69 -12.18 15.18
N PRO A 279 6.47 -13.38 14.63
CA PRO A 279 5.13 -13.84 14.30
C PRO A 279 4.25 -13.95 15.56
N GLY A 280 3.02 -13.44 15.48
CA GLY A 280 2.07 -13.50 16.58
C GLY A 280 2.37 -12.59 17.77
N PHE A 281 3.31 -11.64 17.65
CA PHE A 281 3.73 -10.71 18.72
C PHE A 281 2.55 -10.05 19.46
N ASP A 282 1.69 -9.34 18.72
CA ASP A 282 0.56 -8.60 19.31
C ASP A 282 -0.42 -9.52 20.01
N LYS A 283 -0.72 -10.67 19.39
CA LYS A 283 -1.67 -11.67 19.93
C LYS A 283 -1.13 -12.31 21.21
N ALA A 284 0.14 -12.66 21.24
CA ALA A 284 0.78 -13.28 22.40
C ALA A 284 0.84 -12.31 23.59
N LEU A 285 1.22 -11.05 23.35
CA LEU A 285 1.32 -10.04 24.40
C LEU A 285 -0.04 -9.52 24.85
N ALA A 286 -1.04 -9.44 23.96
CA ALA A 286 -2.43 -9.17 24.34
C ALA A 286 -3.00 -10.24 25.29
N ALA A 287 -2.61 -11.51 25.09
CA ALA A 287 -2.96 -12.63 25.97
C ALA A 287 -2.16 -12.64 27.30
N GLY A 288 -1.29 -11.65 27.53
CA GLY A 288 -0.47 -11.54 28.75
C GLY A 288 0.65 -12.57 28.85
N LYS A 289 0.98 -13.25 27.75
CA LYS A 289 2.08 -14.22 27.73
C LYS A 289 3.42 -13.50 27.65
N LYS A 290 4.48 -14.14 28.15
CA LYS A 290 5.85 -13.72 27.84
C LYS A 290 6.14 -13.98 26.37
N TYR A 291 6.96 -13.14 25.75
CA TYR A 291 7.32 -13.25 24.35
C TYR A 291 8.82 -12.98 24.14
N SER A 292 9.50 -13.87 23.42
CA SER A 292 10.90 -13.72 23.02
C SER A 292 10.97 -12.95 21.71
N MET A 293 11.10 -11.61 21.81
CA MET A 293 11.12 -10.73 20.65
C MET A 293 12.50 -10.72 19.98
N ARG A 294 12.54 -10.95 18.67
CA ARG A 294 13.74 -10.84 17.85
C ARG A 294 13.87 -9.46 17.20
N ILE A 295 15.00 -8.82 17.39
CA ILE A 295 15.37 -7.54 16.75
C ILE A 295 16.84 -7.56 16.31
N SER A 296 17.26 -6.58 15.50
CA SER A 296 18.66 -6.44 15.12
C SER A 296 19.52 -6.05 16.34
N LYS A 297 20.76 -6.54 16.42
CA LYS A 297 21.68 -6.26 17.54
C LYS A 297 21.92 -4.76 17.76
N ASP A 298 22.01 -3.97 16.69
CA ASP A 298 22.19 -2.52 16.76
C ASP A 298 20.98 -1.79 17.38
N LYS A 299 19.80 -2.43 17.40
CA LYS A 299 18.56 -1.88 17.94
C LYS A 299 18.30 -2.26 19.39
N GLU A 300 19.06 -3.20 19.96
CA GLU A 300 18.84 -3.68 21.33
C GLU A 300 18.96 -2.55 22.35
N MET A 301 20.03 -1.76 22.27
CA MET A 301 20.26 -0.65 23.19
C MET A 301 19.14 0.42 23.10
N ILE A 302 18.66 0.70 21.88
CA ILE A 302 17.55 1.64 21.65
C ILE A 302 16.26 1.10 22.27
N PHE A 303 15.99 -0.19 22.07
CA PHE A 303 14.82 -0.83 22.65
C PHE A 303 14.85 -0.77 24.18
N GLN A 304 15.96 -1.15 24.81
CA GLN A 304 16.09 -1.14 26.26
C GLN A 304 15.89 0.27 26.85
N ALA A 305 16.46 1.30 26.21
CA ALA A 305 16.29 2.68 26.64
C ALA A 305 14.83 3.17 26.57
N LYS A 306 14.05 2.70 25.60
CA LYS A 306 12.65 3.11 25.38
C LYS A 306 11.62 2.12 25.94
N LYS A 307 12.05 1.03 26.58
CA LYS A 307 11.21 -0.12 26.93
C LYS A 307 9.98 0.25 27.77
N GLN A 308 10.13 1.12 28.77
CA GLN A 308 9.03 1.55 29.63
C GLN A 308 8.08 2.52 28.91
N GLN A 309 8.63 3.47 28.16
CA GLN A 309 7.85 4.41 27.36
C GLN A 309 6.95 3.68 26.36
N LEU A 310 7.51 2.72 25.62
CA LEU A 310 6.78 1.94 24.62
C LEU A 310 5.65 1.11 25.24
N LEU A 311 5.86 0.57 26.44
CA LEU A 311 4.81 -0.15 27.16
C LEU A 311 3.65 0.78 27.52
N MET A 312 3.96 1.97 28.05
CA MET A 312 2.95 2.95 28.43
C MET A 312 2.16 3.46 27.21
N GLU A 313 2.84 3.76 26.11
CA GLU A 313 2.19 4.18 24.85
C GLU A 313 1.31 3.07 24.27
N SER A 314 1.78 1.82 24.31
CA SER A 314 1.01 0.65 23.84
C SER A 314 -0.24 0.42 24.69
N LEU A 315 -0.14 0.60 26.01
CA LEU A 315 -1.28 0.50 26.92
C LEU A 315 -2.29 1.63 26.70
N ARG A 316 -1.82 2.86 26.51
CA ARG A 316 -2.68 4.02 26.22
C ARG A 316 -3.46 3.81 24.92
N MET A 317 -2.79 3.36 23.86
CA MET A 317 -3.42 3.07 22.58
C MET A 317 -4.52 2.00 22.69
N LEU A 318 -4.39 1.06 23.63
CA LEU A 318 -5.43 0.06 23.91
C LEU A 318 -6.62 0.67 24.67
N LEU A 319 -6.38 1.51 25.67
CA LEU A 319 -7.44 2.13 26.47
C LEU A 319 -8.26 3.14 25.66
N ASP A 320 -7.61 3.98 24.86
CA ASP A 320 -8.26 4.96 23.97
C ASP A 320 -9.13 4.27 22.89
N GLY A 321 -8.89 2.97 22.61
CA GLY A 321 -9.68 2.15 21.70
C GLY A 321 -10.88 1.42 22.34
N VAL A 322 -10.98 1.37 23.67
CA VAL A 322 -12.06 0.68 24.42
C VAL A 322 -13.11 1.66 24.95
N ASP A 323 -12.76 2.92 25.20
CA ASP A 323 -13.65 3.91 25.83
C ASP A 323 -14.51 4.75 24.85
N SER A 324 -14.76 4.24 23.64
CA SER A 324 -15.70 4.86 22.69
C SER A 324 -16.89 3.94 22.40
N HIS A 325 -17.72 3.76 23.43
CA HIS A 325 -19.09 3.24 23.33
C HIS A 325 -20.10 4.36 23.54
#